data_AF-A0A450S397-F1
#
_entry.id   AF-A0A450S397-F1
#
_cell.length_a   1.000
_cell.length_b   1.000
_cell.length_c   1.000
_cell.angle_alpha   90.00
_cell.angle_beta   90.00
_cell.angle_gamma   90.00
#
_symmetry.space_group_name_H-M   'P 1'
#
loop_
_entity.id
_entity.type
_entity.pdbx_description
1 polymer ?
#
loop_
_entity_poly.entity_id
_entity_poly.type
_entity_poly.pdbx_seq_one_letter_code
_entity_poly.pdbx_strand_id
1 'polypeptide(L)'
;MIVMPAIMGEVGILPGHSPLLTKLKPGEIRIEFPEEEKQQELLIYISGGLLEVQPSVVTILADTALRADAIDDVAVIAAKEQAEESKRNAERSIRQSASALDYAKAKQELAQVIAQLRTLEELQKRSRRGTSRSRSNNHQFDKTGY
;
A
#
# COMPACT_ATOMS: atom_id res chain seq x y z
N MET A 1 -1.61 -5.67 -19.73
CA MET A 1 -2.58 -6.55 -19.03
C MET A 1 -2.97 -5.90 -17.71
N ILE A 2 -4.16 -6.15 -17.17
CA ILE A 2 -4.57 -5.65 -15.85
C ILE A 2 -5.01 -6.82 -14.96
N VAL A 3 -4.51 -6.91 -13.73
CA VAL A 3 -4.91 -7.93 -12.74
C VAL A 3 -5.46 -7.26 -11.49
N MET A 4 -6.59 -7.73 -10.98
CA MET A 4 -7.23 -7.16 -9.79
C MET A 4 -8.11 -8.16 -9.02
N PRO A 5 -8.39 -7.92 -7.72
CA PRO A 5 -9.26 -8.77 -6.93
C PRO A 5 -10.74 -8.41 -7.12
N ALA A 6 -11.48 -9.28 -7.82
CA ALA A 6 -12.93 -9.21 -7.95
C ALA A 6 -13.65 -10.00 -6.84
N ILE A 7 -14.97 -9.83 -6.74
CA ILE A 7 -15.76 -10.55 -5.73
C ILE A 7 -15.70 -12.08 -5.86
N MET A 8 -15.58 -12.59 -7.08
CA MET A 8 -15.53 -14.03 -7.38
C MET A 8 -14.11 -14.61 -7.39
N GLY A 9 -13.07 -13.79 -7.21
CA GLY A 9 -11.67 -14.21 -7.29
C GLY A 9 -10.81 -13.14 -7.94
N GLU A 10 -9.58 -13.47 -8.29
CA GLU A 10 -8.73 -12.59 -9.10
C GLU A 10 -9.20 -12.61 -10.57
N VAL A 11 -9.18 -11.44 -11.22
CA VAL A 11 -9.50 -11.30 -12.64
C VAL A 11 -8.33 -10.68 -13.37
N GLY A 12 -7.99 -11.25 -14.53
CA GLY A 12 -7.01 -10.74 -15.46
C GLY A 12 -7.68 -10.25 -16.74
N ILE A 13 -7.56 -8.96 -17.04
CA ILE A 13 -8.13 -8.33 -18.24
C ILE A 13 -7.01 -8.14 -19.27
N LEU A 14 -7.18 -8.80 -20.42
CA LEU A 14 -6.34 -8.69 -21.61
C LEU A 14 -7.01 -7.81 -22.68
N PRO A 15 -6.28 -7.33 -23.69
CA PRO A 15 -6.88 -6.66 -24.84
C PRO A 15 -7.97 -7.51 -25.50
N GLY A 16 -9.12 -6.92 -25.80
CA GLY A 16 -10.26 -7.62 -26.41
C GLY A 16 -11.09 -8.49 -25.46
N HIS A 17 -10.96 -8.30 -24.14
CA HIS A 17 -11.75 -9.02 -23.15
C HIS A 17 -13.26 -8.77 -23.37
N SER A 18 -14.08 -9.81 -23.13
CA SER A 18 -15.54 -9.70 -23.22
C SER A 18 -16.08 -8.69 -22.21
N PRO A 19 -17.18 -7.97 -22.52
CA PRO A 19 -17.76 -7.03 -21.57
C PRO A 19 -18.06 -7.66 -20.21
N LEU A 20 -17.69 -6.96 -19.15
CA LEU A 20 -17.80 -7.46 -17.77
C LEU A 20 -18.13 -6.31 -16.83
N LEU A 21 -19.09 -6.52 -15.94
CA LEU A 21 -19.40 -5.62 -14.84
C LEU A 21 -19.32 -6.40 -13.52
N THR A 22 -18.41 -6.01 -12.62
CA THR A 22 -18.24 -6.70 -11.33
C THR A 22 -17.77 -5.76 -10.24
N LYS A 23 -18.08 -6.10 -8.99
CA LYS A 23 -17.51 -5.42 -7.83
C LYS A 23 -16.08 -5.88 -7.58
N LEU A 24 -15.27 -4.96 -7.05
CA LEU A 24 -13.89 -5.19 -6.64
C LEU A 24 -13.80 -5.26 -5.12
N LYS A 25 -12.91 -6.14 -4.64
CA LYS A 25 -12.52 -6.23 -3.24
C LYS A 25 -11.36 -5.26 -2.96
N PRO A 26 -11.14 -4.87 -1.69
CA PRO A 26 -9.92 -4.19 -1.32
C PRO A 26 -8.69 -5.03 -1.69
N GLY A 27 -7.68 -4.41 -2.29
CA GLY A 27 -6.44 -5.08 -2.65
C GLY A 27 -5.63 -4.37 -3.71
N GLU A 28 -4.64 -5.08 -4.25
CA GLU A 28 -3.67 -4.55 -5.21
C GLU A 28 -4.14 -4.79 -6.65
N ILE A 29 -4.05 -3.75 -7.47
CA ILE A 29 -4.23 -3.78 -8.92
C ILE A 29 -2.84 -3.70 -9.54
N ARG A 30 -2.52 -4.66 -10.41
CA ARG A 30 -1.32 -4.65 -11.23
C ARG A 30 -1.68 -4.31 -12.67
N ILE A 31 -1.02 -3.31 -13.23
CA ILE A 31 -1.16 -2.89 -14.62
C ILE A 31 0.20 -3.08 -15.28
N GLU A 32 0.23 -3.91 -16.31
CA GLU A 32 1.40 -4.17 -17.16
C GLU A 32 1.19 -3.43 -18.48
N PHE A 33 2.10 -2.52 -18.81
CA PHE A 33 2.07 -1.76 -20.06
C PHE A 33 2.87 -2.49 -21.16
N PRO A 34 2.62 -2.19 -22.45
CA PRO A 34 3.45 -2.70 -23.53
C PRO A 34 4.93 -2.29 -23.38
N GLU A 35 5.87 -3.11 -23.89
CA GLU A 35 7.32 -2.90 -23.76
C GLU A 35 7.83 -1.55 -24.32
N GLU A 36 7.06 -0.94 -25.21
CA GLU A 36 7.38 0.36 -25.82
C GLU A 36 7.20 1.54 -24.84
N GLU A 37 6.55 1.32 -23.68
CA GLU A 37 6.37 2.33 -22.65
C GLU A 37 7.49 2.31 -21.59
N LYS A 38 7.92 3.50 -21.15
CA LYS A 38 8.99 3.66 -20.12
C LYS A 38 8.63 3.07 -18.76
N GLN A 39 7.34 2.83 -18.50
CA GLN A 39 6.82 2.23 -17.26
C GLN A 39 6.32 0.83 -17.58
N GLN A 40 7.09 -0.20 -17.21
CA GLN A 40 6.72 -1.59 -17.49
C GLN A 40 5.54 -2.05 -16.62
N GLU A 41 5.45 -1.56 -15.38
CA GLU A 41 4.43 -1.95 -14.41
C GLU A 41 3.97 -0.78 -13.54
N LEU A 42 2.67 -0.74 -13.21
CA LEU A 42 2.07 0.17 -12.24
C LEU A 42 1.25 -0.63 -11.21
N LEU A 43 1.51 -0.36 -9.94
CA LEU A 43 0.82 -0.96 -8.80
C LEU A 43 -0.04 0.09 -8.08
N ILE A 44 -1.32 -0.24 -7.90
CA ILE A 44 -2.30 0.62 -7.24
C ILE A 44 -3.04 -0.19 -6.18
N TYR A 45 -3.04 0.29 -4.95
CA TYR A 45 -3.93 -0.25 -3.92
C TYR A 45 -5.30 0.42 -4.01
N ILE A 46 -6.37 -0.39 -3.97
CA ILE A 46 -7.74 0.10 -3.87
C ILE A 46 -8.42 -0.41 -2.59
N SER A 47 -9.32 0.40 -2.02
CA SER A 47 -10.18 -0.02 -0.90
C SER A 47 -11.39 -0.84 -1.35
N GLY A 48 -11.66 -0.93 -2.65
CA GLY A 48 -12.84 -1.56 -3.23
C GLY A 48 -13.41 -0.69 -4.35
N GLY A 49 -14.49 -1.16 -4.98
CA GLY A 49 -15.17 -0.39 -6.02
C GLY A 49 -15.92 -1.24 -7.04
N LEU A 50 -16.03 -0.71 -8.26
CA LEU A 50 -16.66 -1.34 -9.41
C LEU A 50 -15.69 -1.37 -10.61
N LEU A 51 -15.67 -2.50 -11.30
CA LEU A 51 -14.99 -2.69 -12.57
C LEU A 51 -16.02 -2.78 -13.68
N GLU A 52 -15.83 -1.97 -14.71
CA GLU A 52 -16.54 -2.05 -15.99
C GLU A 52 -15.53 -2.30 -17.12
N VAL A 53 -15.77 -3.34 -17.90
CA VAL A 53 -14.99 -3.68 -19.10
C VAL A 53 -15.90 -3.55 -20.30
N GLN A 54 -15.47 -2.73 -21.26
CA GLN A 54 -16.04 -2.60 -22.59
C GLN A 54 -14.99 -3.04 -23.63
N PRO A 55 -15.38 -3.30 -24.89
CA PRO A 55 -14.46 -3.84 -25.90
C PRO A 55 -13.18 -3.01 -26.13
N SER A 56 -13.26 -1.69 -25.94
CA SER A 56 -12.15 -0.75 -26.17
C SER A 56 -11.65 -0.04 -24.92
N VAL A 57 -12.36 -0.14 -23.79
CA VAL A 57 -12.06 0.62 -22.58
C VAL A 57 -12.35 -0.19 -21.33
N VAL A 58 -11.47 -0.05 -20.34
CA VAL A 58 -11.66 -0.60 -19.00
C VAL A 58 -11.75 0.58 -18.04
N THR A 59 -12.81 0.61 -17.23
CA THR A 59 -13.07 1.66 -16.24
C THR A 59 -13.13 1.05 -14.85
N ILE A 60 -12.36 1.65 -13.94
CA ILE A 60 -12.30 1.24 -12.53
C ILE A 60 -12.76 2.42 -11.69
N LEU A 61 -13.91 2.25 -11.04
CA LEU A 61 -14.49 3.22 -10.13
C LEU A 61 -14.19 2.76 -8.71
N ALA A 62 -13.13 3.31 -8.10
CA ALA A 62 -12.70 2.95 -6.75
C ALA A 62 -13.07 4.03 -5.72
N ASP A 63 -13.44 3.60 -4.50
CA ASP A 63 -13.72 4.53 -3.40
C ASP A 63 -12.45 5.26 -2.95
N THR A 64 -11.31 4.59 -3.00
CA THR A 64 -9.98 5.15 -2.76
C THR A 64 -8.95 4.38 -3.59
N ALA A 65 -8.01 5.09 -4.20
CA ALA A 65 -6.91 4.53 -4.97
C ALA A 65 -5.58 5.18 -4.56
N LEU A 66 -4.61 4.36 -4.15
CA LEU A 66 -3.27 4.78 -3.75
C LEU A 66 -2.25 4.16 -4.68
N ARG A 67 -1.46 4.98 -5.38
CA ARG A 67 -0.37 4.47 -6.21
C ARG A 67 0.84 4.16 -5.34
N ALA A 68 1.56 3.09 -5.67
CA ALA A 68 2.76 2.69 -4.94
C ALA A 68 3.88 3.75 -4.98
N ASP A 69 3.92 4.59 -6.00
CA ASP A 69 4.88 5.70 -6.15
C ASP A 69 4.42 7.02 -5.51
N ALA A 70 3.16 7.10 -5.07
CA ALA A 70 2.57 8.31 -4.49
C ALA A 70 2.56 8.31 -2.95
N ILE A 71 2.97 7.21 -2.30
CA ILE A 71 3.23 7.21 -0.87
C ILE A 71 4.59 7.88 -0.68
N ASP A 72 4.57 9.17 -0.34
CA ASP A 72 5.76 9.94 -0.04
C ASP A 72 6.46 9.31 1.18
N ASP A 73 7.49 8.50 0.91
CA ASP A 73 8.31 7.86 1.94
C ASP A 73 8.78 8.90 2.98
N VAL A 74 8.96 10.17 2.56
CA VAL A 74 9.32 11.29 3.46
C VAL A 74 8.21 11.59 4.46
N ALA A 75 6.95 11.64 4.04
CA ALA A 75 5.82 11.90 4.94
C ALA A 75 5.61 10.76 5.94
N VAL A 76 5.80 9.51 5.51
CA VAL A 76 5.70 8.34 6.38
C VAL A 76 6.89 8.27 7.35
N ILE A 77 8.11 8.62 6.91
CA ILE A 77 9.30 8.71 7.76
C ILE A 77 9.12 9.81 8.80
N ALA A 78 8.67 11.01 8.40
CA ALA A 78 8.42 12.12 9.33
C ALA A 78 7.33 11.78 10.36
N ALA A 79 6.23 11.16 9.92
CA ALA A 79 5.17 10.70 10.82
C ALA A 79 5.68 9.62 11.80
N LYS A 80 6.57 8.74 11.34
CA LYS A 80 7.20 7.73 12.20
C LYS A 80 8.14 8.38 13.24
N GLU A 81 8.99 9.31 12.82
CA GLU A 81 9.89 10.03 13.73
C GLU A 81 9.10 10.78 14.82
N GLN A 82 8.03 11.47 14.43
CA GLN A 82 7.16 12.17 15.38
C GLN A 82 6.47 11.22 16.36
N ALA A 83 6.02 10.06 15.88
CA ALA A 83 5.39 9.05 16.73
C ALA A 83 6.41 8.36 17.65
N GLU A 84 7.64 8.14 17.21
CA GLU A 84 8.73 7.65 18.06
C GLU A 84 9.12 8.66 19.15
N GLU A 85 9.15 9.95 18.83
CA GLU A 85 9.38 11.01 19.82
C GLU A 85 8.26 11.05 20.86
N SER A 86 7.00 10.99 20.40
CA SER A 86 5.82 10.94 21.27
C SER A 86 5.85 9.73 22.20
N LYS A 87 6.33 8.57 21.71
CA LYS A 87 6.53 7.37 22.52
C LYS A 87 7.57 7.61 23.62
N ARG A 88 8.72 8.20 23.30
CA ARG A 88 9.78 8.51 24.29
C ARG A 88 9.27 9.48 25.36
N ASN A 89 8.47 10.46 24.97
CA ASN A 89 7.87 11.41 25.90
C ASN A 89 6.85 10.72 26.82
N ALA A 90 5.96 9.88 26.27
CA ALA A 90 5.01 9.10 27.07
C ALA A 90 5.73 8.14 28.04
N GLU A 91 6.81 7.48 27.61
CA GLU A 91 7.63 6.63 28.49
C GLU A 91 8.32 7.41 29.62
N ARG A 92 8.74 8.66 29.39
CA ARG A 92 9.26 9.54 30.44
C ARG A 92 8.16 9.94 31.42
N SER A 93 6.98 10.32 30.91
CA SER A 93 5.81 10.67 31.72
C SER A 93 5.39 9.53 32.65
N ILE A 94 5.43 8.27 32.18
CA ILE A 94 5.18 7.09 33.02
C ILE A 94 6.22 6.97 34.14
N ARG A 95 7.50 7.18 33.86
CA ARG A 95 8.57 7.10 34.88
C ARG A 95 8.49 8.22 35.92
N GLN A 96 7.97 9.38 35.53
CA GLN A 96 7.83 10.57 36.39
C GLN A 96 6.44 10.70 37.02
N SER A 97 5.54 9.73 36.78
CA SER A 97 4.17 9.78 37.28
C SER A 97 4.15 9.73 38.81
N ALA A 98 3.62 10.79 39.43
CA ALA A 98 3.55 10.93 40.89
C ALA A 98 2.27 10.31 41.49
N SER A 99 1.24 10.06 40.69
CA SER A 99 -0.03 9.50 41.13
C SER A 99 -0.49 8.33 40.26
N ALA A 100 -1.32 7.43 40.82
CA ALA A 100 -1.92 6.32 40.09
C ALA A 100 -2.79 6.77 38.91
N LEU A 101 -3.39 7.97 39.01
CA LEU A 101 -4.25 8.56 38.00
C LEU A 101 -3.42 9.12 36.83
N ASP A 102 -2.27 9.73 37.12
CA ASP A 102 -1.30 10.17 36.09
C ASP A 102 -0.65 8.99 35.38
N TYR A 103 -0.32 7.94 36.12
CA TYR A 103 0.20 6.69 35.56
C TYR A 103 -0.79 6.05 34.58
N ALA A 104 -2.08 6.01 34.92
CA ALA A 104 -3.12 5.45 34.05
C ALA A 104 -3.25 6.25 32.74
N LYS A 105 -3.25 7.58 32.81
CA LYS A 105 -3.30 8.45 31.62
C LYS A 105 -2.08 8.28 30.72
N ALA A 106 -0.87 8.31 31.30
CA ALA A 106 0.37 8.17 30.55
C ALA A 106 0.50 6.79 29.88
N LYS A 107 0.02 5.73 30.54
CA LYS A 107 -0.06 4.38 29.97
C LYS A 107 -1.04 4.31 28.79
N GLN A 108 -2.18 5.01 28.88
CA GLN A 108 -3.18 5.06 27.82
C GLN A 108 -2.64 5.81 26.58
N GLU A 109 -1.96 6.92 26.79
CA GLU A 109 -1.29 7.70 25.75
C GLU A 109 -0.20 6.86 25.05
N LEU A 110 0.64 6.17 25.82
CA LEU A 110 1.65 5.26 25.26
C LEU A 110 1.00 4.16 24.38
N ALA A 111 -0.12 3.59 24.82
CA ALA A 111 -0.82 2.57 24.06
C ALA A 111 -1.36 3.10 22.72
N GLN A 112 -1.85 4.34 22.69
CA GLN A 112 -2.34 4.98 21.47
C GLN A 112 -1.19 5.24 20.48
N VAL A 113 -0.07 5.78 20.96
CA VAL A 113 1.11 6.05 20.12
C VAL A 113 1.69 4.75 19.54
N ILE A 114 1.74 3.67 20.33
CA ILE A 114 2.17 2.35 19.84
C ILE A 114 1.23 1.82 18.75
N ALA A 115 -0.08 2.00 18.92
CA ALA A 115 -1.05 1.58 17.90
C ALA A 115 -0.86 2.36 16.59
N GLN A 116 -0.64 3.67 16.68
CA GLN A 116 -0.36 4.52 15.51
C GLN A 116 0.94 4.12 14.79
N LEU A 117 2.03 3.88 15.54
CA LEU A 117 3.29 3.40 14.97
C LEU A 117 3.13 2.10 14.18
N ARG A 118 2.38 1.13 14.72
CA ARG A 118 2.12 -0.13 14.02
C ARG A 118 1.38 0.08 12.70
N THR A 119 0.39 0.98 12.68
CA THR A 119 -0.33 1.27 11.44
C THR A 119 0.56 1.91 10.38
N LEU A 120 1.46 2.81 10.77
CA LEU A 120 2.44 3.42 9.85
C LEU A 120 3.44 2.39 9.31
N GLU A 121 3.91 1.47 10.16
CA GLU A 121 4.80 0.38 9.73
C GLU A 121 4.13 -0.59 8.75
N GLU A 122 2.85 -0.89 8.96
CA GLU A 122 2.08 -1.72 8.02
C GLU A 122 1.90 -1.04 6.67
N LEU A 123 1.62 0.27 6.64
CA LEU A 123 1.55 1.07 5.43
C LEU A 123 2.90 1.08 4.68
N GLN A 124 4.01 1.28 5.41
CA GLN A 124 5.36 1.25 4.83
C GLN A 124 5.72 -0.14 4.28
N LYS A 125 5.41 -1.22 5.00
CA LYS A 125 5.72 -2.60 4.58
C LYS A 125 4.87 -3.03 3.38
N ARG A 126 3.67 -2.48 3.20
CA ARG A 126 2.84 -2.67 2.00
C ARG A 126 3.45 -1.92 0.82
N SER A 127 3.88 -0.67 1.01
CA SER A 127 4.60 0.12 -0.01
C SER A 127 5.89 -0.59 -0.48
N ARG A 128 6.74 -1.05 0.46
CA ARG A 128 8.02 -1.73 0.15
C ARG A 128 7.86 -3.10 -0.55
N ARG A 129 6.76 -3.81 -0.28
CA ARG A 129 6.49 -5.11 -0.94
C ARG A 129 6.09 -4.92 -2.41
N GLY A 130 5.46 -3.80 -2.77
CA GLY A 130 5.22 -3.43 -4.17
C GLY A 130 6.51 -3.12 -4.93
N THR A 131 7.48 -2.46 -4.30
CA THR A 131 8.76 -2.06 -4.94
C THR A 131 9.80 -3.18 -5.01
N SER A 132 9.82 -4.14 -4.07
CA SER A 132 10.84 -5.20 -4.04
C SER A 132 10.63 -6.34 -5.05
N ARG A 133 9.41 -6.56 -5.56
CA ARG A 133 9.17 -7.58 -6.60
C ARG A 133 9.63 -7.13 -7.99
N SER A 134 9.48 -5.84 -8.30
CA SER A 134 9.91 -5.24 -9.57
C SER A 134 11.43 -5.30 -9.78
N ARG A 135 12.25 -5.28 -8.70
CA ARG A 135 13.72 -5.33 -8.82
C ARG A 135 14.32 -6.72 -9.01
N SER A 136 13.62 -7.80 -8.64
CA SER A 136 14.24 -9.14 -8.66
C SER A 136 14.25 -9.82 -10.04
N ASN A 137 13.42 -9.38 -10.99
CA ASN A 137 13.41 -9.97 -12.34
C ASN A 137 14.41 -9.33 -13.31
N ASN A 138 15.07 -8.24 -12.92
CA ASN A 138 15.94 -7.46 -13.81
C ASN A 138 17.44 -7.84 -13.72
N HIS A 139 17.77 -9.02 -13.18
CA HIS A 139 19.17 -9.45 -12.99
C HIS A 139 19.53 -10.81 -13.62
N GLN A 140 18.63 -11.44 -14.38
CA GLN A 140 18.87 -12.75 -14.98
C GLN A 140 19.24 -12.71 -16.48
N PHE A 141 19.41 -11.53 -17.10
CA PHE A 141 19.55 -11.40 -18.56
C PHE A 141 20.91 -10.90 -19.08
N ASP A 142 21.97 -10.86 -18.26
CA ASP A 142 23.27 -10.32 -18.72
C ASP A 142 24.39 -11.35 -18.87
N LYS A 143 24.07 -12.64 -19.04
CA LYS A 143 25.08 -13.70 -19.25
C LYS A 143 24.68 -14.76 -20.27
N THR A 144 24.31 -14.37 -21.48
CA THR A 144 24.51 -15.19 -22.69
C THR A 144 24.44 -14.28 -23.92
N GLY A 145 25.59 -13.91 -24.45
CA GLY A 145 25.72 -13.20 -25.72
C GLY A 145 27.11 -13.48 -26.28
N TYR A 146 27.13 -14.28 -27.35
CA TYR A 146 28.27 -14.73 -28.13
C TYR A 146 29.19 -13.60 -28.62
#